data_AF-A0A9W8ZX56-F1
#
_entry.id   AF-A0A9W8ZX56-F1
#
_cell.length_a   1.000
_cell.length_b   1.000
_cell.length_c   1.000
_cell.angle_alpha   90.00
_cell.angle_beta   90.00
_cell.angle_gamma   90.00
#
_symmetry.space_group_name_H-M   'P 1'
#
loop_
_entity.id
_entity.type
_entity.pdbx_description
1 polymer ?
#
loop_
_entity_poly.entity_id
_entity_poly.type
_entity_poly.pdbx_seq_one_letter_code
_entity_poly.pdbx_strand_id
1 'polypeptide(L)'
;MHNPCLDTCASSPAPFSKLRITVNPASNLCNSRLNLLYSTHYTMDTIYNSSMLAVSSETSKFSSNLTSIVSFLATIVGVFYFSMLLWVVNLFRMQPRVFKRDYSQHLQLYAPFVYIFIVINSLVETACASWLLVQHIHQQAYPDSPSRSALQLIIFCSCWTLFTAGFLTIMFIHPTWSTHPVASVGSQTIWVIVTLGVWVAGVTILACELPAQCISVAYCSQIRALFGLFSASFRIKQYQLLTIALFNEALSLLETWVDSKFSALTRYLIQATESC
;
A
#
# COMPACT_ATOMS: atom_id res chain seq x y z
N MET A 1 -34.65 -0.43 21.36
CA MET A 1 -33.25 0.06 21.40
C MET A 1 -32.81 0.31 19.97
N HIS A 2 -32.79 1.58 19.56
CA HIS A 2 -32.34 2.02 18.24
C HIS A 2 -30.81 1.96 18.20
N ASN A 3 -30.22 1.33 17.18
CA ASN A 3 -28.78 1.27 16.98
C ASN A 3 -28.35 2.46 16.10
N PRO A 4 -27.69 3.50 16.64
CA PRO A 4 -27.40 4.74 15.91
C PRO A 4 -26.19 4.65 14.96
N CYS A 5 -25.66 3.47 14.67
CA CYS A 5 -24.43 3.31 13.90
C CYS A 5 -24.61 3.08 12.39
N LEU A 6 -25.83 2.89 11.88
CA LEU A 6 -26.03 2.58 10.46
C LEU A 6 -26.08 3.81 9.54
N ASP A 7 -26.30 5.02 10.07
CA ASP A 7 -26.65 6.18 9.25
C ASP A 7 -25.48 7.16 8.97
N THR A 8 -24.31 6.99 9.59
CA THR A 8 -23.27 8.04 9.58
C THR A 8 -22.13 7.84 8.57
N CYS A 9 -22.11 6.77 7.77
CA CYS A 9 -21.06 6.55 6.76
C CYS A 9 -21.40 7.12 5.36
N ALA A 10 -22.55 7.78 5.20
CA ALA A 10 -23.02 8.29 3.91
C ALA A 10 -23.13 9.82 3.88
N SER A 11 -22.06 10.57 4.18
CA SER A 11 -22.00 12.00 3.83
C SER A 11 -20.59 12.56 3.76
N SER A 12 -19.91 12.35 2.64
CA SER A 12 -18.90 13.31 2.18
C SER A 12 -19.07 13.51 0.67
N PRO A 13 -19.44 14.73 0.21
CA PRO A 13 -19.69 14.99 -1.20
C PRO A 13 -18.36 15.22 -1.93
N ALA A 14 -17.85 14.19 -2.61
CA ALA A 14 -16.89 14.37 -3.69
C ALA A 14 -17.66 14.50 -5.03
N PRO A 15 -17.34 15.50 -5.88
CA PRO A 15 -18.01 15.69 -7.15
C PRO A 15 -17.40 14.75 -8.20
N PHE A 16 -17.79 13.48 -8.20
CA PHE A 16 -17.59 12.60 -9.35
C PHE A 16 -18.94 12.08 -9.83
N SER A 17 -19.25 12.49 -11.05
CA SER A 17 -20.49 12.24 -11.78
C SER A 17 -20.80 10.76 -11.92
N LYS A 18 -21.80 10.32 -11.14
CA LYS A 18 -22.94 9.46 -11.54
C LYS A 18 -22.59 8.18 -12.33
N LEU A 19 -21.89 7.25 -11.69
CA LEU A 19 -22.03 5.81 -11.99
C LEU A 19 -22.89 5.17 -10.89
N ARG A 20 -24.18 4.93 -11.19
CA ARG A 20 -25.13 4.29 -10.28
C ARG A 20 -24.88 2.78 -10.27
N ILE A 21 -23.96 2.32 -9.43
CA ILE A 21 -23.83 0.90 -9.10
C ILE A 21 -24.91 0.58 -8.06
N THR A 22 -25.91 -0.20 -8.46
CA THR A 22 -26.88 -0.81 -7.55
C THR A 22 -26.17 -1.87 -6.71
N VAL A 23 -25.72 -1.48 -5.52
CA VAL A 23 -25.18 -2.42 -4.52
C VAL A 23 -26.35 -3.10 -3.83
N ASN A 24 -26.42 -4.42 -3.99
CA ASN A 24 -27.45 -5.29 -3.43
C ASN A 24 -27.27 -5.37 -1.88
N PRO A 25 -28.33 -5.21 -1.06
CA PRO A 25 -28.20 -5.14 0.40
C PRO A 25 -27.96 -6.52 1.04
N ALA A 26 -26.70 -6.95 1.10
CA ALA A 26 -26.25 -8.11 1.87
C ALA A 26 -25.88 -7.78 3.34
N SER A 27 -26.14 -6.56 3.82
CA SER A 27 -25.76 -6.08 5.16
C SER A 27 -26.65 -6.57 6.30
N ASN A 28 -27.77 -7.24 6.02
CA ASN A 28 -28.74 -7.64 7.06
C ASN A 28 -28.47 -9.01 7.71
N LEU A 29 -27.50 -9.81 7.21
CA LEU A 29 -27.20 -11.12 7.80
C LEU A 29 -26.21 -11.08 8.97
N CYS A 30 -25.42 -10.01 9.14
CA CYS A 30 -24.40 -9.97 10.20
C CYS A 30 -25.00 -9.68 11.59
N ASN A 31 -26.11 -8.93 11.67
CA ASN A 31 -26.67 -8.46 12.95
C ASN A 31 -27.46 -9.53 13.74
N SER A 32 -27.90 -10.62 13.10
CA SER A 32 -28.81 -11.58 13.77
C SER A 32 -28.10 -12.71 14.55
N ARG A 33 -26.79 -12.94 14.37
CA ARG A 33 -26.04 -13.99 15.09
C ARG A 33 -25.44 -13.56 16.43
N LEU A 34 -25.36 -12.26 16.70
CA LEU A 34 -24.71 -11.71 17.92
C LEU A 34 -25.55 -11.86 19.20
N ASN A 35 -26.89 -11.91 19.10
CA ASN A 35 -27.76 -11.93 20.29
C ASN A 35 -27.94 -13.31 20.94
N LEU A 36 -27.46 -14.41 20.32
CA LEU A 36 -27.69 -15.77 20.81
C LEU A 36 -26.47 -16.40 21.51
N LEU A 37 -25.28 -15.79 21.41
CA LEU A 37 -24.05 -16.25 22.07
C LEU A 37 -23.73 -15.53 23.37
N TYR A 38 -24.44 -14.44 23.69
CA TYR A 38 -24.14 -13.63 24.88
C TYR A 38 -24.64 -14.25 26.20
N SER A 39 -25.45 -15.32 26.15
CA SER A 39 -26.14 -15.83 27.35
C SER A 39 -25.51 -17.08 28.00
N THR A 40 -24.46 -17.69 27.44
CA THR A 40 -23.92 -18.97 27.94
C THR A 40 -22.52 -18.91 28.57
N HIS A 41 -21.86 -17.74 28.62
CA HIS A 41 -20.43 -17.67 28.94
C HIS A 41 -20.06 -17.11 30.32
N TYR A 42 -21.01 -17.04 31.28
CA TYR A 42 -20.81 -16.33 32.55
C TYR A 42 -20.28 -17.16 33.74
N THR A 43 -19.96 -18.45 33.59
CA THR A 43 -19.59 -19.31 34.75
C THR A 43 -18.23 -20.01 34.66
N MET A 44 -17.36 -19.66 33.70
CA MET A 44 -16.04 -20.30 33.51
C MET A 44 -14.84 -19.35 33.67
N ASP A 45 -15.03 -18.15 34.21
CA ASP A 45 -13.99 -17.09 34.20
C ASP A 45 -13.10 -17.02 35.46
N THR A 46 -13.41 -17.76 36.54
CA THR A 46 -12.75 -17.49 37.83
C THR A 46 -11.44 -18.28 38.07
N ILE A 47 -11.16 -19.33 37.30
CA ILE A 47 -9.98 -20.21 37.54
C ILE A 47 -8.80 -19.90 36.58
N TYR A 48 -9.04 -19.30 35.42
CA TYR A 48 -7.98 -18.94 34.45
C TYR A 48 -7.24 -17.63 34.76
N ASN A 49 -7.77 -16.79 35.65
CA ASN A 49 -7.21 -15.46 35.90
C ASN A 49 -5.85 -15.46 36.62
N SER A 50 -5.53 -16.50 37.41
CA SER A 50 -4.31 -16.51 38.23
C SER A 50 -3.05 -16.93 37.46
N SER A 51 -3.17 -17.83 36.48
CA SER A 51 -2.06 -18.26 35.62
C SER A 51 -1.80 -17.29 34.46
N MET A 52 -2.83 -16.57 33.99
CA MET A 52 -2.68 -15.54 32.96
C MET A 52 -1.91 -14.31 33.48
N LEU A 53 -1.99 -14.01 34.78
CA LEU A 53 -1.35 -12.86 35.42
C LEU A 53 0.18 -12.99 35.57
N ALA A 54 0.70 -14.22 35.67
CA ALA A 54 2.15 -14.46 35.70
C ALA A 54 2.77 -14.40 34.29
N VAL A 55 2.07 -14.93 33.27
CA VAL A 55 2.51 -14.88 31.87
C VAL A 55 2.46 -13.46 31.29
N SER A 56 1.54 -12.61 31.76
CA SER A 56 1.45 -11.21 31.33
C SER A 56 2.67 -10.37 31.72
N SER A 57 3.36 -10.70 32.81
CA SER A 57 4.51 -9.92 33.28
C SER A 57 5.72 -10.03 32.34
N GLU A 58 6.08 -11.24 31.91
CA GLU A 58 7.21 -11.43 30.98
C GLU A 58 6.87 -11.04 29.55
N THR A 59 5.65 -11.34 29.08
CA THR A 59 5.21 -10.94 27.73
C THR A 59 5.09 -9.42 27.59
N SER A 60 4.74 -8.70 28.67
CA SER A 60 4.73 -7.22 28.65
C SER A 60 6.11 -6.62 28.37
N LYS A 61 7.17 -7.15 29.02
CA LYS A 61 8.55 -6.71 28.82
C LYS A 61 9.04 -7.01 27.41
N PHE A 62 8.71 -8.20 26.88
CA PHE A 62 9.07 -8.56 25.51
C PHE A 62 8.37 -7.68 24.47
N SER A 63 7.06 -7.41 24.63
CA SER A 63 6.33 -6.56 23.69
C SER A 63 6.82 -5.10 23.71
N SER A 64 7.21 -4.57 24.88
CA SER A 64 7.79 -3.23 25.03
C SER A 64 9.10 -3.08 24.25
N ASN A 65 10.00 -4.06 24.38
CA ASN A 65 11.29 -4.00 23.68
C ASN A 65 11.10 -4.14 22.16
N LEU A 66 10.22 -5.03 21.72
CA LEU A 66 9.99 -5.27 20.30
C LEU A 66 9.29 -4.09 19.61
N THR A 67 8.29 -3.50 20.27
CA THR A 67 7.62 -2.29 19.75
C THR A 67 8.56 -1.09 19.67
N SER A 68 9.46 -0.92 20.64
CA SER A 68 10.50 0.11 20.61
C SER A 68 11.46 -0.09 19.42
N ILE A 69 11.95 -1.32 19.20
CA ILE A 69 12.82 -1.66 18.07
C ILE A 69 12.11 -1.40 16.74
N VAL A 70 10.87 -1.87 16.58
CA VAL A 70 10.08 -1.68 15.36
C VAL A 70 9.84 -0.20 15.09
N SER A 71 9.50 0.58 16.12
CA SER A 71 9.30 2.03 15.99
C SER A 71 10.59 2.74 15.60
N PHE A 72 11.74 2.33 16.14
CA PHE A 72 13.05 2.89 15.83
C PHE A 72 13.48 2.57 14.38
N LEU A 73 13.26 1.33 13.93
CA LEU A 73 13.49 0.95 12.54
C LEU A 73 12.58 1.73 11.59
N ALA A 74 11.31 1.89 11.95
CA ALA A 74 10.36 2.67 11.17
C ALA A 74 10.77 4.15 11.04
N THR A 75 11.26 4.79 12.11
CA THR A 75 11.76 6.18 12.03
C THR A 75 13.05 6.29 11.21
N ILE A 76 14.00 5.36 11.32
CA ILE A 76 15.20 5.34 10.47
C ILE A 76 14.81 5.25 9.00
N VAL A 77 13.90 4.32 8.66
CA VAL A 77 13.41 4.16 7.28
C VAL A 77 12.68 5.43 6.82
N GLY A 78 11.88 6.05 7.69
CA GLY A 78 11.18 7.31 7.39
C GLY A 78 12.11 8.50 7.16
N VAL A 79 13.19 8.64 7.93
CA VAL A 79 14.18 9.72 7.74
C VAL A 79 14.97 9.49 6.45
N PHE A 80 15.38 8.24 6.21
CA PHE A 80 16.07 7.87 4.96
C PHE A 80 15.18 8.15 3.74
N TYR A 81 13.89 7.83 3.84
CA TYR A 81 12.88 8.16 2.83
C TYR A 81 12.80 9.66 2.54
N PHE A 82 12.62 10.47 3.58
CA PHE A 82 12.48 11.92 3.43
C PHE A 82 13.74 12.52 2.81
N SER A 83 14.92 12.02 3.19
CA SER A 83 16.21 12.44 2.64
C SER A 83 16.33 12.12 1.14
N MET A 84 15.96 10.90 0.72
CA MET A 84 15.97 10.52 -0.70
C MET A 84 14.98 11.32 -1.53
N LEU A 85 13.78 11.58 -1.02
CA LEU A 85 12.80 12.44 -1.70
C LEU A 85 13.30 13.88 -1.83
N LEU A 86 13.83 14.46 -0.75
CA LEU A 86 14.39 15.81 -0.79
C LEU A 86 15.56 15.89 -1.77
N TRP A 87 16.39 14.87 -1.83
CA TRP A 87 17.50 14.78 -2.77
C TRP A 87 17.00 14.76 -4.22
N VAL A 88 16.01 13.92 -4.53
CA VAL A 88 15.40 13.84 -5.87
C VAL A 88 14.69 15.15 -6.24
N VAL A 89 13.93 15.76 -5.34
CA VAL A 89 13.26 17.05 -5.56
C VAL A 89 14.28 18.17 -5.79
N ASN A 90 15.36 18.20 -5.01
CA ASN A 90 16.44 19.17 -5.24
C ASN A 90 17.13 18.93 -6.59
N LEU A 91 17.32 17.67 -6.99
CA LEU A 91 17.89 17.34 -8.29
C LEU A 91 17.04 17.93 -9.43
N PHE A 92 15.72 17.76 -9.36
CA PHE A 92 14.79 18.33 -10.33
C PHE A 92 14.77 19.87 -10.31
N ARG A 93 14.88 20.49 -9.12
CA ARG A 93 14.93 21.96 -9.00
C ARG A 93 16.21 22.56 -9.57
N MET A 94 17.35 21.87 -9.46
CA MET A 94 18.65 22.39 -9.87
C MET A 94 18.88 22.35 -11.39
N GLN A 95 18.09 21.59 -12.16
CA GLN A 95 18.26 21.47 -13.60
C GLN A 95 16.94 21.60 -14.38
N PRO A 96 16.31 22.79 -14.41
CA PRO A 96 15.23 23.08 -15.35
C PRO A 96 15.83 23.29 -16.75
N ARG A 97 16.28 22.23 -17.41
CA ARG A 97 16.81 22.29 -18.78
C ARG A 97 15.87 21.55 -19.73
N VAL A 98 15.60 22.21 -20.85
CA VAL A 98 14.84 21.68 -22.00
C VAL A 98 15.34 20.27 -22.33
N PHE A 99 14.42 19.29 -22.24
CA PHE A 99 14.67 17.86 -22.38
C PHE A 99 15.40 17.56 -23.70
N LYS A 100 16.70 17.30 -23.64
CA LYS A 100 17.46 16.70 -24.74
C LYS A 100 17.36 15.18 -24.65
N ARG A 101 17.37 14.49 -25.80
CA ARG A 101 17.21 13.03 -25.94
C ARG A 101 18.12 12.21 -24.99
N ASP A 102 19.28 12.75 -24.64
CA ASP A 102 20.26 12.15 -23.73
C ASP A 102 19.77 12.03 -22.26
N TYR A 103 18.77 12.83 -21.84
CA TYR A 103 18.20 12.76 -20.49
C TYR A 103 17.39 11.49 -20.23
N SER A 104 16.86 10.85 -21.28
CA SER A 104 16.04 9.64 -21.14
C SER A 104 16.83 8.49 -20.51
N GLN A 105 18.11 8.34 -20.89
CA GLN A 105 19.00 7.33 -20.31
C GLN A 105 19.29 7.58 -18.82
N HIS A 106 19.46 8.84 -18.41
CA HIS A 106 19.69 9.18 -17.01
C HIS A 106 18.46 8.93 -16.15
N LEU A 107 17.26 9.14 -16.70
CA LEU A 107 16.01 8.88 -15.99
C LEU A 107 15.75 7.38 -15.75
N GLN A 108 16.14 6.51 -16.69
CA GLN A 108 16.08 5.07 -16.49
C GLN A 108 16.98 4.58 -15.34
N LEU A 109 18.05 5.31 -15.03
CA LEU A 109 18.95 4.98 -13.92
C LEU A 109 18.29 5.15 -12.53
N TYR A 110 17.28 6.01 -12.41
CA TYR A 110 16.59 6.25 -11.13
C TYR A 110 15.46 5.26 -10.83
N ALA A 111 14.91 4.61 -11.86
CA ALA A 111 13.85 3.62 -11.72
C ALA A 111 14.15 2.50 -10.69
N PRO A 112 15.32 1.81 -10.72
CA PRO A 112 15.61 0.74 -9.76
C PRO A 112 15.63 1.20 -8.30
N PHE A 113 16.07 2.44 -8.02
CA PHE A 113 16.07 2.98 -6.66
C PHE A 113 14.65 3.12 -6.09
N VAL A 114 13.69 3.51 -6.93
CA VAL A 114 12.28 3.61 -6.53
C VAL A 114 11.71 2.22 -6.21
N TYR A 115 12.04 1.20 -7.01
CA TYR A 115 11.58 -0.16 -6.74
C TYR A 115 12.23 -0.78 -5.49
N ILE A 116 13.54 -0.58 -5.27
CA ILE A 116 14.22 -1.00 -4.03
C ILE A 116 13.55 -0.37 -2.81
N PHE A 117 13.15 0.90 -2.93
CA PHE A 117 12.43 1.59 -1.87
C PHE A 117 11.06 0.95 -1.60
N ILE A 118 10.27 0.65 -2.65
CA ILE A 118 8.99 -0.06 -2.51
C ILE A 118 9.17 -1.42 -1.82
N VAL A 119 10.22 -2.16 -2.21
CA VAL A 119 10.60 -3.45 -1.61
C VAL A 119 10.85 -3.32 -0.11
N ILE A 120 11.70 -2.37 0.32
CA ILE A 120 11.99 -2.17 1.74
C ILE A 120 10.73 -1.82 2.54
N ASN A 121 9.86 -0.96 2.03
CA ASN A 121 8.60 -0.63 2.73
C ASN A 121 7.66 -1.83 2.85
N SER A 122 7.53 -2.61 1.78
CA SER A 122 6.72 -3.84 1.83
C SER A 122 7.27 -4.86 2.81
N LEU A 123 8.59 -4.92 2.99
CA LEU A 123 9.24 -5.77 3.98
C LEU A 123 8.89 -5.33 5.42
N VAL A 124 8.98 -4.03 5.70
CA VAL A 124 8.63 -3.45 7.01
C VAL A 124 7.16 -3.69 7.35
N GLU A 125 6.26 -3.48 6.39
CA GLU A 125 4.82 -3.77 6.57
C GLU A 125 4.56 -5.25 6.82
N THR A 126 5.23 -6.14 6.09
CA THR A 126 5.13 -7.59 6.29
C THR A 126 5.62 -7.99 7.69
N ALA A 127 6.73 -7.40 8.15
CA ALA A 127 7.24 -7.63 9.50
C ALA A 127 6.26 -7.15 10.58
N CYS A 128 5.68 -5.96 10.42
CA CYS A 128 4.70 -5.42 11.37
C CYS A 128 3.41 -6.25 11.40
N ALA A 129 2.88 -6.63 10.24
CA ALA A 129 1.65 -7.42 10.12
C ALA A 129 1.85 -8.85 10.65
N SER A 130 2.99 -9.48 10.35
CA SER A 130 3.32 -10.81 10.88
C SER A 130 3.53 -10.79 12.39
N TRP A 131 4.19 -9.76 12.94
CA TRP A 131 4.31 -9.60 14.39
C TRP A 131 2.94 -9.49 15.07
N LEU A 132 2.03 -8.68 14.53
CA LEU A 132 0.66 -8.58 15.05
C LEU A 132 -0.09 -9.91 14.95
N LEU A 133 0.08 -10.65 13.86
CA LEU A 133 -0.55 -11.97 13.71
C LEU A 133 -0.05 -12.93 14.79
N VAL A 134 1.24 -12.91 15.12
CA VAL A 134 1.82 -13.74 16.18
C VAL A 134 1.26 -13.33 17.55
N GLN A 135 1.16 -12.03 17.84
CA GLN A 135 0.54 -11.53 19.07
C GLN A 135 -0.93 -11.96 19.17
N HIS A 136 -1.64 -11.90 18.04
CA HIS A 136 -3.04 -12.31 17.94
C HIS A 136 -3.24 -13.80 18.21
N ILE A 137 -2.32 -14.67 17.78
CA ILE A 137 -2.37 -16.12 18.04
C ILE A 137 -2.07 -16.43 19.52
N HIS A 138 -1.13 -15.73 20.14
CA HIS A 138 -0.69 -16.04 21.52
C HIS A 138 -1.73 -15.71 22.59
N GLN A 139 -2.65 -14.79 22.33
CA GLN A 139 -3.58 -14.31 23.36
C GLN A 139 -4.77 -15.24 23.62
N GLN A 140 -5.01 -16.26 22.79
CA GLN A 140 -6.06 -17.31 22.90
C GLN A 140 -7.51 -16.86 23.21
N ALA A 141 -7.75 -15.57 23.42
CA ALA A 141 -8.98 -15.01 23.98
C ALA A 141 -9.73 -14.14 22.98
N TYR A 142 -9.77 -14.50 21.69
CA TYR A 142 -10.51 -13.72 20.69
C TYR A 142 -11.58 -14.49 19.91
N PRO A 143 -12.84 -14.00 19.93
CA PRO A 143 -14.01 -14.64 19.32
C PRO A 143 -14.30 -14.29 17.84
N ASP A 144 -13.54 -13.39 17.19
CA ASP A 144 -13.96 -12.84 15.89
C ASP A 144 -13.04 -13.23 14.71
N SER A 145 -13.55 -14.20 13.92
CA SER A 145 -13.01 -14.62 12.61
C SER A 145 -12.65 -13.50 11.61
N PRO A 146 -13.38 -12.37 11.48
CA PRO A 146 -13.14 -11.43 10.39
C PRO A 146 -11.85 -10.60 10.54
N SER A 147 -11.44 -10.27 11.77
CA SER A 147 -10.19 -9.54 12.04
C SER A 147 -8.96 -10.29 11.53
N ARG A 148 -8.96 -11.61 11.68
CA ARG A 148 -7.91 -12.51 11.17
C ARG A 148 -7.84 -12.50 9.65
N SER A 149 -9.00 -12.53 8.97
CA SER A 149 -9.05 -12.48 7.51
C SER A 149 -8.52 -11.15 6.97
N ALA A 150 -8.82 -10.02 7.63
CA ALA A 150 -8.27 -8.72 7.29
C ALA A 150 -6.73 -8.71 7.41
N LEU A 151 -6.19 -9.23 8.50
CA LEU A 151 -4.75 -9.30 8.74
C LEU A 151 -4.03 -10.21 7.74
N GLN A 152 -4.63 -11.35 7.40
CA GLN A 152 -4.12 -12.27 6.37
C GLN A 152 -4.09 -11.62 4.98
N LEU A 153 -5.14 -10.88 4.63
CA LEU A 153 -5.20 -10.16 3.36
C LEU A 153 -4.11 -9.08 3.29
N ILE A 154 -3.88 -8.36 4.38
CA ILE A 154 -2.80 -7.36 4.47
C ILE A 154 -1.43 -7.98 4.26
N ILE A 155 -1.13 -9.11 4.91
CA ILE A 155 0.12 -9.84 4.72
C ILE A 155 0.26 -10.27 3.26
N PHE A 156 -0.84 -10.76 2.66
CA PHE A 156 -0.86 -11.11 1.25
C PHE A 156 -0.56 -9.90 0.34
N CYS A 157 -1.18 -8.73 0.60
CA CYS A 157 -0.92 -7.49 -0.14
C CYS A 157 0.55 -7.06 -0.06
N SER A 158 1.13 -7.11 1.14
CA SER A 158 2.53 -6.74 1.37
C SER A 158 3.48 -7.72 0.69
N CYS A 159 3.25 -9.02 0.81
CA CYS A 159 4.01 -10.07 0.12
C CYS A 159 3.89 -9.96 -1.42
N TRP A 160 2.69 -9.70 -1.94
CA TRP A 160 2.46 -9.47 -3.36
C TRP A 160 3.27 -8.28 -3.87
N THR A 161 3.24 -7.17 -3.13
CA THR A 161 4.00 -5.95 -3.45
C THR A 161 5.51 -6.24 -3.40
N LEU A 162 5.97 -6.94 -2.37
CA LEU A 162 7.38 -7.33 -2.20
C LEU A 162 7.87 -8.18 -3.37
N PHE A 163 7.13 -9.23 -3.71
CA PHE A 163 7.48 -10.17 -4.78
C PHE A 163 7.55 -9.46 -6.13
N THR A 164 6.50 -8.71 -6.47
CA THR A 164 6.40 -8.06 -7.77
C THR A 164 7.35 -6.87 -7.92
N ALA A 165 7.49 -6.03 -6.89
CA ALA A 165 8.48 -4.93 -6.92
C ALA A 165 9.91 -5.47 -6.91
N GLY A 166 10.18 -6.56 -6.18
CA GLY A 166 11.48 -7.24 -6.19
C GLY A 166 11.80 -7.82 -7.56
N PHE A 167 10.83 -8.48 -8.20
CA PHE A 167 10.97 -9.00 -9.56
C PHE A 167 11.25 -7.87 -10.56
N LEU A 168 10.50 -6.76 -10.50
CA LEU A 168 10.73 -5.59 -11.35
C LEU A 168 12.12 -4.98 -11.10
N THR A 169 12.56 -4.91 -9.84
CA THR A 169 13.92 -4.42 -9.49
C THR A 169 14.99 -5.26 -10.17
N ILE A 170 14.91 -6.59 -10.07
CA ILE A 170 15.86 -7.51 -10.71
C ILE A 170 15.82 -7.35 -12.24
N MET A 171 14.63 -7.21 -12.81
CA MET A 171 14.44 -7.00 -14.24
C MET A 171 15.13 -5.73 -14.75
N PHE A 172 15.08 -4.63 -13.97
CA PHE A 172 15.74 -3.36 -14.32
C PHE A 172 17.24 -3.34 -14.08
N ILE A 173 17.74 -4.11 -13.11
CA ILE A 173 19.18 -4.22 -12.85
C ILE A 173 19.89 -5.02 -13.96
N HIS A 174 19.20 -5.96 -14.60
CA HIS A 174 19.80 -6.80 -15.63
C HIS A 174 19.86 -6.08 -16.99
N PRO A 175 21.06 -5.73 -17.50
CA PRO A 175 21.20 -4.87 -18.69
C PRO A 175 20.56 -5.48 -19.94
N THR A 176 20.60 -6.80 -20.05
CA THR A 176 20.07 -7.58 -21.17
C THR A 176 18.54 -7.63 -21.20
N TRP A 177 17.87 -7.35 -20.08
CA TRP A 177 16.40 -7.38 -20.00
C TRP A 177 15.77 -6.00 -20.15
N SER A 178 16.54 -4.93 -19.91
CA SER A 178 16.08 -3.55 -20.12
C SER A 178 15.75 -3.23 -21.59
N THR A 179 16.35 -3.96 -22.54
CA THR A 179 16.11 -3.79 -23.98
C THR A 179 14.82 -4.45 -24.45
N HIS A 180 14.18 -5.30 -23.64
CA HIS A 180 12.97 -5.99 -24.04
C HIS A 180 11.70 -5.18 -23.74
N PRO A 181 10.70 -5.19 -24.64
CA PRO A 181 9.42 -4.51 -24.46
C PRO A 181 8.57 -5.11 -23.32
N VAL A 182 9.05 -6.13 -22.60
CA VAL A 182 8.41 -6.60 -21.35
C VAL A 182 8.55 -5.54 -20.24
N ALA A 183 9.56 -4.65 -20.34
CA ALA A 183 9.65 -3.40 -19.59
C ALA A 183 8.68 -2.30 -20.10
N SER A 184 7.71 -2.65 -20.95
CA SER A 184 6.72 -1.71 -21.48
C SER A 184 5.94 -1.02 -20.37
N VAL A 185 5.65 0.25 -20.62
CA VAL A 185 4.71 1.08 -19.85
C VAL A 185 3.39 0.34 -19.57
N GLY A 186 2.93 -0.50 -20.50
CA GLY A 186 1.70 -1.27 -20.36
C GLY A 186 1.74 -2.28 -19.22
N SER A 187 2.81 -3.07 -19.10
CA SER A 187 2.93 -4.10 -18.04
C SER A 187 3.01 -3.45 -16.66
N GLN A 188 3.74 -2.33 -16.56
CA GLN A 188 3.83 -1.54 -15.34
C GLN A 188 2.46 -0.97 -14.95
N THR A 189 1.71 -0.43 -15.92
CA THR A 189 0.35 0.12 -15.68
C THR A 189 -0.62 -0.94 -15.19
N ILE A 190 -0.61 -2.14 -15.79
CA ILE A 190 -1.44 -3.25 -15.32
C ILE A 190 -1.05 -3.65 -13.90
N TRP A 191 0.25 -3.75 -13.61
CA TRP A 191 0.75 -4.05 -12.27
C TRP A 191 0.31 -3.01 -11.22
N VAL A 192 0.37 -1.72 -11.57
CA VAL A 192 -0.11 -0.61 -10.75
C VAL A 192 -1.58 -0.78 -10.40
N ILE A 193 -2.43 -1.04 -11.40
CA ILE A 193 -3.88 -1.18 -11.22
C ILE A 193 -4.22 -2.38 -10.34
N VAL A 194 -3.59 -3.54 -10.58
CA VAL A 194 -3.82 -4.75 -9.79
C VAL A 194 -3.39 -4.54 -8.34
N THR A 195 -2.20 -3.98 -8.13
CA THR A 195 -1.68 -3.69 -6.80
C THR A 195 -2.59 -2.69 -6.07
N LEU A 196 -3.05 -1.65 -6.75
CA LEU A 196 -3.98 -0.68 -6.18
C LEU A 196 -5.30 -1.33 -5.77
N GLY A 197 -5.88 -2.18 -6.62
CA GLY A 197 -7.14 -2.89 -6.33
C GLY A 197 -7.03 -3.79 -5.10
N VAL A 198 -5.94 -4.57 -5.03
CA VAL A 198 -5.64 -5.46 -3.89
C VAL A 198 -5.46 -4.65 -2.60
N TRP A 199 -4.79 -3.50 -2.66
CA TRP A 199 -4.61 -2.59 -1.52
C TRP A 199 -5.92 -1.94 -1.05
N VAL A 200 -6.74 -1.43 -1.96
CA VAL A 200 -8.05 -0.83 -1.62
C VAL A 200 -8.96 -1.87 -0.99
N ALA A 201 -8.97 -3.11 -1.49
CA ALA A 201 -9.71 -4.21 -0.87
C ALA A 201 -9.22 -4.49 0.57
N GLY A 202 -7.90 -4.49 0.80
CA GLY A 202 -7.32 -4.64 2.13
C GLY A 202 -7.77 -3.55 3.11
N VAL A 203 -7.67 -2.28 2.71
CA VAL A 203 -8.04 -1.14 3.56
C VAL A 203 -9.54 -1.09 3.84
N THR A 204 -10.38 -1.42 2.85
CA THR A 204 -11.84 -1.41 3.02
C THR A 204 -12.30 -2.49 3.99
N ILE A 205 -11.79 -3.71 3.87
CA ILE A 205 -12.10 -4.79 4.83
C ILE A 205 -11.63 -4.39 6.22
N LEU A 206 -10.41 -3.84 6.36
CA LEU A 206 -9.90 -3.40 7.65
C LEU A 206 -10.78 -2.28 8.25
N ALA A 207 -11.21 -1.31 7.45
CA ALA A 207 -12.05 -0.20 7.91
C ALA A 207 -13.43 -0.67 8.42
N CYS A 208 -14.00 -1.73 7.86
CA CYS A 208 -15.26 -2.32 8.33
C CYS A 208 -15.15 -2.97 9.70
N GLU A 209 -13.96 -3.49 10.04
CA GLU A 209 -13.72 -4.23 11.29
C GLU A 209 -13.27 -3.34 12.46
N LEU A 210 -12.88 -2.08 12.21
CA LEU A 210 -12.46 -1.18 13.29
C LEU A 210 -13.68 -0.53 13.98
N PRO A 211 -13.95 -0.83 15.26
CA PRO A 211 -14.96 -0.10 16.01
C PRO A 211 -14.53 1.35 16.26
N ALA A 212 -15.48 2.28 16.18
CA ALA A 212 -15.21 3.69 16.45
C ALA A 212 -14.76 3.96 17.91
N GLN A 213 -15.11 3.07 18.85
CA GLN A 213 -14.82 3.21 20.28
C GLN A 213 -14.03 2.01 20.82
N CYS A 214 -12.85 2.30 21.37
CA CYS A 214 -11.87 1.33 21.89
C CYS A 214 -12.04 1.06 23.40
N ILE A 215 -13.26 0.85 23.89
CA ILE A 215 -13.50 0.84 25.35
C ILE A 215 -13.23 -0.54 25.98
N SER A 216 -13.34 -1.64 25.22
CA SER A 216 -13.27 -3.01 25.76
C SER A 216 -12.27 -3.93 25.07
N VAL A 217 -11.60 -3.48 24.01
CA VAL A 217 -10.75 -4.32 23.16
C VAL A 217 -9.30 -4.11 23.60
N ALA A 218 -8.74 -5.11 24.29
CA ALA A 218 -7.30 -5.19 24.47
C ALA A 218 -6.63 -5.08 23.09
N TYR A 219 -5.66 -4.18 22.95
CA TYR A 219 -4.93 -3.87 21.72
C TYR A 219 -5.60 -2.98 20.67
N CYS A 220 -6.73 -2.34 20.99
CA CYS A 220 -7.38 -1.41 20.06
C CYS A 220 -6.47 -0.23 19.64
N SER A 221 -5.60 0.23 20.54
CA SER A 221 -4.62 1.28 20.23
C SER A 221 -3.57 0.83 19.22
N GLN A 222 -3.04 -0.40 19.32
CA GLN A 222 -2.09 -0.92 18.33
C GLN A 222 -2.76 -1.18 16.98
N ILE A 223 -3.99 -1.71 16.95
CA ILE A 223 -4.72 -1.92 15.69
C ILE A 223 -5.00 -0.57 15.01
N ARG A 224 -5.38 0.45 15.77
CA ARG A 224 -5.59 1.80 15.24
C ARG A 224 -4.29 2.45 14.75
N ALA A 225 -3.19 2.25 15.45
CA ALA A 225 -1.87 2.69 15.00
C ALA A 225 -1.46 1.98 13.70
N LEU A 226 -1.72 0.68 13.59
CA LEU A 226 -1.49 -0.09 12.38
C LEU A 226 -2.34 0.43 11.21
N PHE A 227 -3.63 0.68 11.42
CA PHE A 227 -4.49 1.30 10.42
C PHE A 227 -3.94 2.66 9.95
N GLY A 228 -3.46 3.48 10.90
CA GLY A 228 -2.77 4.73 10.62
C GLY A 228 -1.53 4.53 9.74
N LEU A 229 -0.68 3.55 10.08
CA LEU A 229 0.51 3.20 9.32
C LEU A 229 0.16 2.73 7.90
N PHE A 230 -0.80 1.81 7.76
CA PHE A 230 -1.26 1.31 6.45
C PHE A 230 -1.83 2.41 5.58
N SER A 231 -2.67 3.28 6.14
CA SER A 231 -3.25 4.40 5.39
C SER A 231 -2.22 5.45 5.00
N ALA A 232 -1.19 5.69 5.82
CA ALA A 232 -0.08 6.57 5.48
C ALA A 232 0.81 5.98 4.38
N SER A 233 1.23 4.72 4.52
CA SER A 233 1.99 4.00 3.51
C SER A 233 1.24 3.89 2.19
N PHE A 234 -0.07 3.67 2.24
CA PHE A 234 -0.92 3.67 1.04
C PHE A 234 -0.83 4.99 0.29
N ARG A 235 -0.95 6.14 0.98
CA ARG A 235 -0.82 7.44 0.33
C ARG A 235 0.56 7.64 -0.27
N ILE A 236 1.61 7.26 0.45
CA ILE A 236 3.00 7.35 -0.03
C ILE A 236 3.18 6.53 -1.32
N LYS A 237 2.71 5.27 -1.31
CA LYS A 237 2.75 4.39 -2.50
C LYS A 237 1.90 4.96 -3.62
N GLN A 238 0.71 5.48 -3.32
CA GLN A 238 -0.16 6.11 -4.31
C GLN A 238 0.54 7.30 -4.98
N TYR A 239 1.20 8.17 -4.22
CA TYR A 239 1.98 9.27 -4.80
C TYR A 239 3.15 8.76 -5.64
N GLN A 240 3.89 7.75 -5.18
CA GLN A 240 4.99 7.17 -5.95
C GLN A 240 4.52 6.50 -7.24
N LEU A 241 3.46 5.69 -7.17
CA LEU A 241 2.85 5.05 -8.33
C LEU A 241 2.25 6.07 -9.30
N LEU A 242 1.59 7.12 -8.80
CA LEU A 242 1.08 8.20 -9.64
C LEU A 242 2.24 8.94 -10.33
N THR A 243 3.35 9.14 -9.63
CA THR A 243 4.56 9.76 -10.22
C THR A 243 5.14 8.87 -11.31
N ILE A 244 5.22 7.55 -11.10
CA ILE A 244 5.67 6.59 -12.13
C ILE A 244 4.70 6.57 -13.32
N ALA A 245 3.39 6.54 -13.08
CA ALA A 245 2.37 6.51 -14.13
C ALA A 245 2.38 7.79 -14.96
N LEU A 246 2.39 8.96 -14.32
CA LEU A 246 2.52 10.26 -14.99
C LEU A 246 3.83 10.36 -15.76
N PHE A 247 4.92 9.84 -15.21
CA PHE A 247 6.21 9.82 -15.87
C PHE A 247 6.17 8.94 -17.14
N ASN A 248 5.58 7.75 -17.04
CA ASN A 248 5.44 6.82 -18.16
C ASN A 248 4.53 7.37 -19.28
N GLU A 249 3.42 8.03 -18.92
CA GLU A 249 2.52 8.66 -19.89
C GLU A 249 3.19 9.85 -20.57
N ALA A 250 3.93 10.68 -19.82
CA ALA A 250 4.75 11.74 -20.40
C ALA A 250 5.83 11.20 -21.36
N LEU A 251 6.42 10.04 -21.05
CA LEU A 251 7.39 9.37 -21.92
C LEU A 251 6.73 8.86 -23.22
N SER A 252 5.54 8.26 -23.11
CA SER A 252 4.77 7.78 -24.28
C SER A 252 4.33 8.92 -25.19
N LEU A 253 3.89 10.05 -24.62
CA LEU A 253 3.56 11.26 -25.38
C LEU A 253 4.81 11.88 -26.02
N LEU A 254 5.97 11.78 -25.36
CA LEU A 254 7.23 12.24 -25.94
C LEU A 254 7.67 11.36 -27.13
N GLU A 255 7.57 10.03 -27.03
CA GLU A 255 7.92 9.12 -28.13
C GLU A 255 7.03 9.37 -29.35
N THR A 256 5.71 9.45 -29.16
CA THR A 256 4.78 9.75 -30.26
C THR A 256 5.03 11.12 -30.89
N TRP A 257 5.43 12.13 -30.09
CA TRP A 257 5.80 13.45 -30.61
C TRP A 257 7.11 13.44 -31.39
N VAL A 258 8.13 12.72 -30.89
CA VAL A 258 9.43 12.57 -31.56
C VAL A 258 9.27 11.85 -32.88
N ASP A 259 8.50 10.76 -32.94
CA ASP A 259 8.26 10.01 -34.17
C ASP A 259 7.48 10.85 -35.19
N SER A 260 6.49 11.61 -34.72
CA SER A 260 5.73 12.54 -35.58
C SER A 260 6.63 13.63 -36.18
N LYS A 261 7.46 14.28 -35.36
CA LYS A 261 8.39 15.33 -35.82
C LYS A 261 9.49 14.78 -36.73
N PHE A 262 10.05 13.61 -36.39
CA PHE A 262 11.10 12.98 -37.19
C PHE A 262 10.55 12.55 -38.56
N SER A 263 9.36 11.94 -38.60
CA SER A 263 8.66 11.60 -39.85
C SER A 263 8.39 12.82 -40.74
N ALA A 264 8.05 13.96 -40.15
CA ALA A 264 7.86 15.21 -40.89
C ALA A 264 9.19 15.74 -41.45
N LEU A 265 10.25 15.71 -40.64
CA LEU A 265 11.56 16.23 -41.03
C LEU A 265 12.24 15.38 -42.12
N THR A 266 12.09 14.05 -42.05
CA THR A 266 12.58 13.13 -43.08
C THR A 266 11.86 13.37 -44.42
N ARG A 267 10.54 13.63 -44.40
CA ARG A 267 9.79 13.96 -45.62
C ARG A 267 10.27 15.28 -46.25
N TYR A 268 10.52 16.31 -45.44
CA TYR A 268 11.06 17.58 -45.94
C TYR A 268 12.46 17.43 -46.56
N LEU A 269 13.34 16.62 -45.95
CA LEU A 269 14.68 16.39 -46.48
C LEU A 269 14.65 15.62 -47.81
N ILE A 270 13.78 14.62 -47.94
CA ILE A 270 13.59 13.87 -49.20
C ILE A 270 13.10 14.80 -50.30
N GLN A 271 12.13 15.68 -50.01
CA GLN A 271 11.61 16.66 -50.98
C GLN A 271 12.65 17.70 -51.40
N ALA A 272 13.54 18.11 -50.50
CA ALA A 272 14.63 19.03 -50.81
C ALA A 272 15.69 18.37 -51.71
N THR A 273 15.98 17.07 -51.54
CA THR A 273 16.91 16.34 -52.40
C THR A 273 16.39 16.07 -53.81
N GLU A 274 15.07 15.96 -54.00
CA GLU A 274 14.48 15.79 -55.34
C GLU A 274 14.38 17.11 -56.13
N SER A 275 14.58 18.26 -55.47
CA SER A 275 14.46 19.59 -56.08
C SER A 275 15.79 20.18 -56.57
N CYS A 276 16.90 19.43 -56.45
CA CYS A 276 18.25 19.78 -56.90
C CYS A 276 18.68 18.85 -58.03
#